data_AF-A0A0R1SBN8-F1
#
_entry.id   AF-A0A0R1SBN8-F1
#
_cell.length_a   1.000
_cell.length_b   1.000
_cell.length_c   1.000
_cell.angle_alpha   90.00
_cell.angle_beta   90.00
_cell.angle_gamma   90.00
#
_symmetry.space_group_name_H-M   'P 1'
#
loop_
_entity.id
_entity.type
_entity.pdbx_description
1 polymer ?
#
loop_
_entity_poly.entity_id
_entity_poly.type
_entity_poly.pdbx_seq_one_letter_code
_entity_poly.pdbx_strand_id
1 'polypeptide(L)'
;MQKNSRGAEQIQKVLELFKIEYQRQKSFLQMKSVTGNNATRVDYAIKINDFWALIEINDQQEKSIGKSGTIFQFAQKFDYPLLLIDLSNIKQVQSQVSQFIDDLRKGASNLNKEYSPNTWGYFGDYPYAGANETSLTTEEKPQPETIASPEKEVELSKEDYQKLRAENENLQAEVVSYRNVISEFMKQIADLNILMERNNKKIRQLDKYGKIEKSVNIHGGFRINGKQGGRLTKSAQAVVLAAAQEFDGNWAKTKQFIGAHYGEDVSTSTIKRIYQKNNKKI
;
A
#
# COMPACT_ATOMS: atom_id res chain seq x y z
N MET A 1 10.27 20.55 22.36
CA MET A 1 9.22 19.97 23.23
C MET A 1 7.87 19.78 22.54
N GLN A 2 7.16 20.81 22.02
CA GLN A 2 5.83 20.62 21.39
C GLN A 2 5.78 19.74 20.12
N LYS A 3 6.84 19.71 19.31
CA LYS A 3 6.87 18.86 18.10
C LYS A 3 6.99 17.37 18.44
N ASN A 4 7.81 17.03 19.45
CA ASN A 4 7.99 15.66 19.91
C ASN A 4 6.71 15.11 20.53
N SER A 5 5.96 15.93 21.28
CA SER A 5 4.66 15.51 21.83
C SER A 5 3.64 15.22 20.72
N ARG A 6 3.52 16.10 19.73
CA ARG A 6 2.60 15.89 18.59
C ARG A 6 2.99 14.70 17.71
N GLY A 7 4.28 14.48 17.48
CA GLY A 7 4.77 13.31 16.74
C GLY A 7 4.52 12.00 17.48
N ALA A 8 4.81 11.96 18.79
CA ALA A 8 4.50 10.84 19.66
C ALA A 8 3.00 10.50 19.67
N GLU A 9 2.12 11.52 19.73
CA GLU A 9 0.67 11.33 19.61
C GLU A 9 0.27 10.70 18.27
N GLN A 10 0.91 11.06 17.16
CA GLN A 10 0.61 10.44 15.86
C GLN A 10 1.03 8.97 15.82
N ILE A 11 2.17 8.62 16.40
CA ILE A 11 2.63 7.23 16.52
C ILE A 11 1.61 6.44 17.35
N GLN A 12 1.27 6.95 18.53
CA GLN A 12 0.30 6.31 19.44
C GLN A 12 -1.05 6.07 18.76
N LYS A 13 -1.60 7.06 18.04
CA LYS A 13 -2.86 6.90 17.28
C LYS A 13 -2.83 5.73 16.31
N VAL A 14 -1.70 5.52 15.62
CA VAL A 14 -1.55 4.41 14.69
C VAL A 14 -1.47 3.07 15.43
N LEU A 15 -0.72 3.00 16.51
CA LEU A 15 -0.60 1.78 17.33
C LEU A 15 -1.95 1.37 17.92
N GLU A 16 -2.71 2.33 18.44
CA GLU A 16 -4.07 2.13 18.95
C GLU A 16 -5.04 1.68 17.85
N LEU A 17 -5.00 2.34 16.68
CA LEU A 17 -5.82 1.98 15.52
C LEU A 17 -5.58 0.53 15.06
N PHE A 18 -4.32 0.10 15.05
CA PHE A 18 -3.94 -1.26 14.69
C PHE A 18 -4.02 -2.27 15.84
N LYS A 19 -4.42 -1.84 17.04
CA LYS A 19 -4.47 -2.65 18.27
C LYS A 19 -3.15 -3.35 18.58
N ILE A 20 -2.03 -2.63 18.38
CA ILE A 20 -0.69 -3.14 18.64
C ILE A 20 -0.33 -2.84 20.09
N GLU A 21 0.08 -3.88 20.83
CA GLU A 21 0.64 -3.73 22.17
C GLU A 21 2.00 -3.02 22.08
N TYR A 22 2.25 -2.02 22.92
CA TYR A 22 3.51 -1.29 22.92
C TYR A 22 3.94 -0.86 24.32
N GLN A 23 5.25 -0.68 24.47
CA GLN A 23 5.89 -0.13 25.67
C GLN A 23 6.71 1.08 25.27
N ARG A 24 6.48 2.21 25.95
CA ARG A 24 7.29 3.43 25.74
C ARG A 24 8.56 3.37 26.58
N GLN A 25 9.63 3.97 26.06
CA GLN A 25 10.89 4.11 26.80
C GLN A 25 11.41 2.76 27.33
N LYS A 26 11.25 1.70 26.53
CA LYS A 26 11.64 0.33 26.93
C LYS A 26 13.16 0.20 26.92
N SER A 27 13.72 -0.25 28.04
CA SER A 27 15.10 -0.71 28.12
C SER A 27 15.20 -2.20 27.79
N PHE A 28 16.33 -2.59 27.21
CA PHE A 28 16.68 -3.99 26.98
C PHE A 28 17.99 -4.28 27.71
N LEU A 29 18.07 -5.39 28.42
CA LEU A 29 19.22 -5.73 29.28
C LEU A 29 20.55 -5.71 28.50
N GLN A 30 20.50 -6.16 27.25
CA GLN A 30 21.65 -6.29 26.37
C GLN A 30 22.00 -4.97 25.65
N MET A 31 21.19 -3.93 25.79
CA MET A 31 21.42 -2.61 25.19
C MET A 31 22.22 -1.73 26.17
N LYS A 32 23.54 -1.71 25.99
CA LYS A 32 24.47 -0.90 26.80
C LYS A 32 24.76 0.43 26.11
N SER A 33 24.72 1.53 26.87
CA SER A 33 25.18 2.84 26.39
C SER A 33 26.67 2.80 26.03
N VAL A 34 27.03 3.46 24.93
CA VAL A 34 28.42 3.61 24.45
C VAL A 34 29.27 4.45 25.41
N THR A 35 28.67 5.33 26.21
CA THR A 35 29.37 6.34 27.04
C THR A 35 29.25 6.15 28.56
N GLY A 36 28.71 5.02 29.02
CA GLY A 36 28.73 4.63 30.43
C GLY A 36 27.44 4.96 31.22
N ASN A 37 27.09 4.01 32.08
CA ASN A 37 26.10 3.96 33.17
C ASN A 37 24.64 4.38 32.97
N ASN A 38 24.24 5.04 31.88
CA ASN A 38 22.82 5.29 31.63
C ASN A 38 22.22 4.17 30.76
N ALA A 39 21.12 3.58 31.23
CA ALA A 39 20.35 2.62 30.45
C ALA A 39 19.77 3.32 29.21
N THR A 40 20.22 2.93 28.02
CA THR A 40 19.60 3.39 26.77
C THR A 40 18.19 2.82 26.69
N ARG A 41 17.24 3.62 26.22
CA ARG A 41 15.83 3.25 26.10
C ARG A 41 15.38 3.54 24.68
N VAL A 42 14.55 2.66 24.14
CA VAL A 42 13.90 2.87 22.84
C VAL A 42 12.60 3.63 23.05
N ASP A 43 12.29 4.59 22.20
CA ASP A 43 11.06 5.39 22.34
C ASP A 43 9.79 4.53 22.37
N TYR A 44 9.68 3.57 21.46
CA TYR A 44 8.63 2.55 21.46
C TYR A 44 9.19 1.17 21.13
N ALA A 45 8.84 0.19 21.94
CA ALA A 45 8.89 -1.21 21.56
C ALA A 45 7.46 -1.69 21.31
N ILE A 46 7.19 -2.20 20.12
CA ILE A 46 5.88 -2.66 19.67
C ILE A 46 5.91 -4.18 19.52
N LYS A 47 4.84 -4.85 19.93
CA LYS A 47 4.72 -6.31 19.83
C LYS A 47 3.85 -6.66 18.64
N ILE A 48 4.42 -7.40 17.69
CA ILE A 48 3.71 -7.87 16.50
C ILE A 48 3.84 -9.38 16.48
N ASN A 49 2.71 -10.06 16.64
CA ASN A 49 2.67 -11.51 16.86
C ASN A 49 3.60 -11.90 18.02
N ASP A 50 4.62 -12.72 17.75
CA ASP A 50 5.52 -13.28 18.75
C ASP A 50 6.89 -12.58 18.83
N PHE A 51 7.07 -11.41 18.20
CA PHE A 51 8.34 -10.66 18.20
C PHE A 51 8.17 -9.18 18.58
N TRP A 52 9.28 -8.56 19.00
CA TRP A 52 9.38 -7.12 19.22
C TRP A 52 9.88 -6.42 17.97
N ALA A 53 9.28 -5.29 17.64
CA ALA A 53 9.86 -4.30 16.73
C ALA A 53 10.04 -2.97 17.47
N LEU A 54 10.95 -2.15 16.97
CA LEU A 54 11.40 -0.93 17.64
C LEU A 54 11.01 0.28 16.78
N ILE A 55 10.63 1.38 17.42
CA ILE A 55 10.47 2.69 16.79
C ILE A 55 11.26 3.69 17.62
N GLU A 56 12.15 4.40 16.96
CA GLU A 56 13.02 5.41 17.57
C GLU A 56 12.85 6.75 16.84
N ILE A 57 12.62 7.81 17.61
CA ILE A 57 12.45 9.17 17.12
C ILE A 57 13.83 9.81 17.02
N ASN A 58 14.22 10.17 15.80
CA ASN A 58 15.44 10.94 15.58
C ASN A 58 15.20 12.40 15.96
N ASP A 59 15.47 12.76 17.22
CA ASP A 59 15.55 14.16 17.62
C ASP A 59 16.90 14.74 17.15
N GLN A 60 16.87 15.57 16.11
CA GLN A 60 18.07 16.21 15.56
C GLN A 60 18.87 17.05 16.59
N GLN A 61 18.33 17.28 17.78
CA GLN A 61 19.05 17.92 18.89
C GLN A 61 20.13 17.01 19.50
N GLU A 62 19.98 15.69 19.45
CA GLU A 62 21.02 14.74 19.85
C GLU A 62 21.77 14.21 18.62
N LYS A 63 22.94 14.81 18.35
CA LYS A 63 23.86 14.37 17.29
C LYS A 63 24.37 12.95 17.57
N SER A 64 23.61 11.91 17.27
CA SER A 64 24.10 10.55 16.90
C SER A 64 23.02 9.46 16.76
N ILE A 65 21.74 9.79 16.56
CA ILE A 65 20.68 8.77 16.32
C ILE A 65 20.52 8.49 14.81
N GLY A 66 21.63 8.13 14.16
CA GLY A 66 21.66 7.68 12.76
C GLY A 66 21.86 6.16 12.66
N LYS A 67 22.23 5.66 11.46
CA LYS A 67 22.68 4.26 11.20
C LYS A 67 23.91 3.81 12.01
N SER A 68 24.34 4.60 12.98
CA SER A 68 25.48 4.35 13.86
C SER A 68 25.12 4.48 15.34
N GLY A 69 23.84 4.74 15.66
CA GLY A 69 23.38 4.88 17.03
C GLY A 69 23.31 3.54 17.77
N THR A 70 23.41 3.58 19.09
CA THR A 70 23.38 2.40 19.99
C THR A 70 22.16 1.51 19.73
N ILE A 71 20.99 2.12 19.52
CA ILE A 71 19.73 1.40 19.28
C ILE A 71 19.74 0.68 17.93
N PHE A 72 20.31 1.31 16.89
CA PHE A 72 20.45 0.66 15.60
C PHE A 72 21.44 -0.51 15.65
N GLN A 73 22.59 -0.34 16.29
CA GLN A 73 23.55 -1.43 16.47
C GLN A 73 22.96 -2.59 17.29
N PHE A 74 22.17 -2.28 18.31
CA PHE A 74 21.42 -3.25 19.08
C PHE A 74 20.40 -3.99 18.18
N ALA A 75 19.57 -3.24 17.45
CA ALA A 75 18.57 -3.80 16.55
C ALA A 75 19.21 -4.74 15.50
N GLN A 76 20.35 -4.34 14.94
CA GLN A 76 21.10 -5.19 14.00
C GLN A 76 21.68 -6.45 14.64
N LYS A 77 22.23 -6.32 15.85
CA LYS A 77 22.88 -7.45 16.53
C LYS A 77 21.89 -8.53 16.95
N PHE A 78 20.67 -8.14 17.27
CA PHE A 78 19.63 -9.02 17.80
C PHE A 78 18.46 -9.20 16.84
N ASP A 79 18.63 -8.82 15.57
CA ASP A 79 17.63 -8.96 14.50
C ASP A 79 16.24 -8.40 14.88
N TYR A 80 16.21 -7.29 15.61
CA TYR A 80 14.97 -6.55 15.86
C TYR A 80 14.70 -5.61 14.69
N PRO A 81 13.51 -5.67 14.07
CA PRO A 81 13.12 -4.66 13.12
C PRO A 81 13.04 -3.29 13.79
N LEU A 82 13.53 -2.25 13.12
CA LEU A 82 13.64 -0.91 13.70
C LEU A 82 13.19 0.14 12.70
N LEU A 83 12.29 1.02 13.11
CA LEU A 83 11.95 2.24 12.38
C LEU A 83 12.65 3.44 13.04
N LEU A 84 13.54 4.09 12.31
CA LEU A 84 14.01 5.43 12.67
C LEU A 84 13.12 6.48 12.01
N ILE A 85 12.47 7.31 12.81
CA ILE A 85 11.50 8.31 12.33
C ILE A 85 11.95 9.74 12.58
N ASP A 86 11.87 10.57 11.54
CA ASP A 86 12.08 12.02 11.63
C ASP A 86 10.73 12.74 11.78
N LEU A 87 10.57 13.49 12.87
CA LEU A 87 9.36 14.27 13.14
C LEU A 87 9.32 15.64 12.44
N SER A 88 10.30 15.95 11.58
CA SER A 88 10.31 17.17 10.77
C SER A 88 9.03 17.33 9.95
N ASN A 89 8.43 16.22 9.49
CA ASN A 89 7.15 16.19 8.78
C ASN A 89 6.08 15.37 9.52
N ILE A 90 5.53 15.96 10.59
CA ILE A 90 4.46 15.37 11.44
C ILE A 90 3.29 14.80 10.62
N LYS A 91 2.96 15.40 9.46
CA LYS A 91 1.84 14.95 8.62
C LYS A 91 2.06 13.56 8.00
N GLN A 92 3.31 13.13 7.86
CA GLN A 92 3.66 11.84 7.25
C GLN A 92 3.87 10.73 8.27
N VAL A 93 4.04 11.07 9.56
CA VAL A 93 4.32 10.11 10.64
C VAL A 93 3.33 8.95 10.64
N GLN A 94 2.03 9.24 10.56
CA GLN A 94 1.03 8.17 10.57
C GLN A 94 1.21 7.20 9.40
N SER A 95 1.44 7.73 8.19
CA SER A 95 1.64 6.90 7.00
C SER A 95 2.93 6.09 7.05
N GLN A 96 4.01 6.64 7.60
CA GLN A 96 5.31 5.97 7.74
C GLN A 96 5.22 4.80 8.73
N VAL A 97 4.63 5.04 9.91
CA VAL A 97 4.42 3.99 10.93
C VAL A 97 3.49 2.91 10.41
N SER A 98 2.42 3.28 9.70
CA SER A 98 1.48 2.31 9.10
C SER A 98 2.16 1.42 8.07
N GLN A 99 2.96 2.01 7.16
CA GLN A 99 3.70 1.25 6.15
C GLN A 99 4.73 0.32 6.78
N PHE A 100 5.43 0.77 7.83
CA PHE A 100 6.36 -0.07 8.57
C PHE A 100 5.67 -1.30 9.20
N ILE A 101 4.53 -1.09 9.87
CA ILE A 101 3.73 -2.19 10.43
C ILE A 101 3.28 -3.18 9.35
N ASP A 102 2.84 -2.66 8.19
CA ASP A 102 2.41 -3.51 7.07
C ASP A 102 3.57 -4.33 6.50
N ASP A 103 4.78 -3.76 6.42
CA ASP A 103 5.97 -4.47 5.96
C ASP A 103 6.37 -5.58 6.96
N LEU A 104 6.27 -5.32 8.26
CA LEU A 104 6.50 -6.34 9.30
C LEU A 104 5.51 -7.50 9.20
N ARG A 105 4.24 -7.20 8.99
CA ARG A 105 3.19 -8.23 8.79
C ARG A 105 3.40 -9.05 7.52
N LYS A 106 4.06 -8.49 6.51
CA LYS A 106 4.44 -9.19 5.26
C LYS A 106 5.76 -9.96 5.37
N GLY A 107 6.47 -9.88 6.49
CA GLY A 107 7.75 -10.57 6.69
C GLY A 107 8.90 -9.94 5.89
N ALA A 108 8.92 -8.62 5.74
CA ALA A 108 10.04 -7.92 5.10
C ALA A 108 11.37 -8.28 5.77
N SER A 109 12.39 -8.66 5.02
CA SER A 109 13.65 -9.15 5.60
C SER A 109 14.86 -8.69 4.80
N ASN A 110 16.03 -8.63 5.45
CA ASN A 110 17.32 -8.33 4.83
C ASN A 110 17.35 -7.03 4.02
N LEU A 111 16.66 -6.01 4.52
CA LEU A 111 16.54 -4.76 3.78
C LEU A 111 16.53 -3.55 4.68
N ASN A 112 17.10 -2.46 4.17
CA ASN A 112 16.84 -1.12 4.66
C ASN A 112 15.84 -0.47 3.70
N LYS A 113 14.71 0.01 4.21
CA LYS A 113 13.67 0.66 3.42
C LYS A 113 13.55 2.12 3.81
N GLU A 114 13.55 3.00 2.82
CA GLU A 114 13.27 4.43 3.04
C GLU A 114 11.77 4.69 2.93
N TYR A 115 11.18 5.35 3.94
CA TYR A 115 9.77 5.77 3.93
C TYR A 115 9.63 7.27 3.62
N SER A 116 10.67 8.06 3.91
CA SER A 116 10.81 9.45 3.50
C SER A 116 12.28 9.88 3.63
N PRO A 117 12.65 11.08 3.15
CA PRO A 117 13.92 11.68 3.51
C PRO A 117 14.04 11.70 5.05
N ASN A 118 15.07 11.04 5.58
CA ASN A 118 15.39 10.86 7.00
C ASN A 118 14.50 9.90 7.82
N THR A 119 13.54 9.19 7.22
CA THR A 119 12.79 8.11 7.89
C THR A 119 13.04 6.80 7.18
N TRP A 120 13.57 5.82 7.90
CA TRP A 120 13.93 4.53 7.31
C TRP A 120 13.72 3.38 8.29
N GLY A 121 13.33 2.23 7.75
CA GLY A 121 13.20 0.97 8.45
C GLY A 121 14.38 0.06 8.18
N TYR A 122 14.84 -0.63 9.21
CA TYR A 122 15.74 -1.77 9.16
C TYR A 122 14.96 -3.04 9.45
N PHE A 123 15.20 -4.06 8.64
CA PHE A 123 14.62 -5.38 8.78
C PHE A 123 15.75 -6.39 8.77
N GLY A 124 15.92 -7.10 9.90
CA GLY A 124 16.84 -8.23 10.02
C GLY A 124 16.38 -9.46 9.25
N ASP A 125 16.93 -10.61 9.60
CA ASP A 125 16.52 -11.90 9.06
C ASP A 125 15.12 -12.29 9.57
N TYR A 126 14.28 -12.83 8.68
CA TYR A 126 12.96 -13.37 9.05
C TYR A 126 13.05 -14.91 9.20
N PRO A 127 12.47 -15.51 10.26
CA PRO A 127 11.67 -14.89 11.33
C PRO A 127 12.52 -14.07 12.31
N TYR A 128 11.98 -12.93 12.75
CA TYR A 128 12.69 -12.04 13.68
C TYR A 128 12.82 -12.65 15.08
N ALA A 129 13.75 -12.10 15.87
CA ALA A 129 13.98 -12.53 17.24
C ALA A 129 12.68 -12.49 18.08
N GLY A 130 12.36 -13.63 18.70
CA GLY A 130 11.15 -13.80 19.49
C GLY A 130 11.14 -12.93 20.75
N ALA A 131 9.94 -12.62 21.24
CA ALA A 131 9.73 -11.76 22.41
C ALA A 131 10.28 -12.34 23.73
N ASN A 132 10.68 -13.62 23.73
CA ASN A 132 11.01 -14.40 24.91
C ASN A 132 12.52 -14.51 25.21
N GLU A 133 13.41 -14.08 24.32
CA GLU A 133 14.85 -14.36 24.45
C GLU A 133 15.68 -13.29 25.18
N THR A 134 15.10 -12.14 25.52
CA THR A 134 15.82 -11.07 26.26
C THR A 134 15.15 -10.80 27.59
N SER A 135 15.41 -11.67 28.57
CA SER A 135 14.92 -11.55 29.94
C SER A 135 15.28 -10.20 30.58
N LEU A 136 14.18 -9.53 30.94
CA LEU A 136 13.92 -8.39 31.79
C LEU A 136 14.94 -8.10 32.91
N THR A 137 15.33 -6.83 33.03
CA THR A 137 15.57 -6.21 34.34
C THR A 137 14.74 -4.94 34.47
N THR A 138 13.98 -4.92 35.56
CA THR A 138 13.28 -3.80 36.19
C THR A 138 12.34 -3.02 35.28
N GLU A 139 11.06 -3.35 35.39
CA GLU A 139 9.94 -2.52 34.98
C GLU A 139 10.08 -1.12 35.62
N GLU A 140 10.54 -0.13 34.86
CA GLU A 140 9.96 1.19 35.02
C GLU A 140 8.59 1.13 34.35
N LYS A 141 7.61 0.70 35.16
CA LYS A 141 6.20 0.99 34.91
C LYS A 141 6.10 2.45 34.48
N PRO A 142 5.41 2.80 33.37
CA PRO A 142 5.01 4.18 33.16
C PRO A 142 4.15 4.54 34.34
N GLN A 143 4.61 5.44 35.23
CA GLN A 143 3.98 5.79 36.51
C GLN A 143 2.45 5.71 36.39
N PRO A 144 1.83 4.58 36.79
CA PRO A 144 0.42 4.57 37.10
C PRO A 144 0.41 5.05 38.53
N GLU A 145 -0.47 5.99 38.87
CA GLU A 145 -0.79 6.15 40.28
C GLU A 145 -1.12 4.77 40.86
N THR A 146 -0.40 4.47 41.93
CA THR A 146 -0.10 3.16 42.51
C THR A 146 -1.30 2.22 42.58
N ILE A 147 -1.16 1.00 42.06
CA ILE A 147 -1.96 -0.15 42.52
C ILE A 147 -0.99 -1.29 42.87
N ALA A 148 -0.83 -1.49 44.18
CA ALA A 148 -0.35 -2.75 44.73
C ALA A 148 -1.56 -3.68 44.93
N SER A 149 -1.42 -4.94 44.51
CA SER A 149 -2.29 -6.07 44.88
C SER A 149 -2.34 -6.26 46.41
N PRO A 150 -3.43 -6.78 47.01
CA PRO A 150 -4.10 -8.03 46.62
C PRO A 150 -5.60 -7.84 46.36
N GLU A 151 -6.27 -8.91 45.94
CA GLU A 151 -7.74 -9.02 45.92
C GLU A 151 -8.34 -8.44 47.21
N LYS A 152 -8.81 -7.20 47.12
CA LYS A 152 -9.79 -6.60 48.00
C LYS A 152 -10.88 -6.11 47.08
N GLU A 153 -12.09 -6.59 47.29
CA GLU A 153 -13.28 -6.01 46.67
C GLU A 153 -13.21 -4.49 46.85
N VAL A 154 -13.07 -3.79 45.73
CA VAL A 154 -13.13 -2.34 45.69
C VAL A 154 -14.58 -1.99 45.94
N GLU A 155 -14.91 -1.50 47.14
CA GLU A 155 -16.17 -0.80 47.38
C GLU A 155 -16.16 0.48 46.54
N LEU A 156 -16.65 0.39 45.29
CA LEU A 156 -16.88 1.57 44.47
C LEU A 156 -17.89 2.47 45.19
N SER A 157 -17.51 3.74 45.40
CA SER A 157 -18.47 4.76 45.78
C SER A 157 -19.62 4.77 44.77
N LYS A 158 -20.85 4.99 45.26
CA LYS A 158 -22.04 5.13 44.41
C LYS A 158 -21.86 6.23 43.35
N GLU A 159 -21.04 7.24 43.64
CA GLU A 159 -20.69 8.33 42.71
C GLU A 159 -19.74 7.86 41.61
N ASP A 160 -18.72 7.07 41.94
CA ASP A 160 -17.79 6.50 40.96
C ASP A 160 -18.49 5.54 40.01
N TYR A 161 -19.40 4.71 40.55
CA TYR A 161 -20.24 3.83 39.73
C TYR A 161 -21.11 4.63 38.75
N GLN A 162 -21.74 5.72 39.20
CA GLN A 162 -22.55 6.56 38.34
C GLN A 162 -21.73 7.26 37.25
N LYS A 163 -20.51 7.72 37.58
CA LYS A 163 -19.60 8.34 36.62
C LYS A 163 -19.13 7.37 35.55
N LEU A 164 -18.68 6.17 35.96
CA LEU A 164 -18.29 5.09 35.05
C LEU A 164 -19.43 4.65 34.14
N ARG A 165 -20.65 4.61 34.67
CA ARG A 165 -21.84 4.30 33.88
C ARG A 165 -22.11 5.38 32.82
N ALA A 166 -22.06 6.65 33.19
CA ALA A 166 -22.26 7.75 32.24
C ALA A 166 -21.17 7.78 31.16
N GLU A 167 -19.93 7.51 31.53
CA GLU A 167 -18.82 7.39 30.58
C GLU A 167 -19.02 6.22 29.61
N ASN A 168 -19.46 5.06 30.09
CA ASN A 168 -19.81 3.92 29.24
C ASN A 168 -20.97 4.23 28.30
N GLU A 169 -22.01 4.92 28.77
CA GLU A 169 -23.15 5.31 27.94
C GLU A 169 -22.72 6.28 26.82
N ASN A 170 -21.80 7.22 27.12
CA ASN A 170 -21.21 8.10 26.12
C ASN A 170 -20.34 7.34 25.10
N LEU A 171 -19.47 6.43 25.56
CA LEU A 171 -18.63 5.62 24.68
C LEU A 171 -19.48 4.72 23.77
N GLN A 172 -20.58 4.15 24.28
CA GLN A 172 -21.52 3.39 23.46
C GLN A 172 -22.19 4.27 22.39
N ALA A 173 -22.56 5.51 22.73
CA ALA A 173 -23.13 6.45 21.77
C ALA A 173 -22.11 6.82 20.68
N GLU A 174 -20.84 7.04 21.03
CA GLU A 174 -19.76 7.27 20.05
C GLU A 174 -19.56 6.06 19.13
N VAL A 175 -19.55 4.85 19.68
CA VAL A 175 -19.44 3.61 18.88
C VAL A 175 -20.59 3.49 17.87
N VAL A 176 -21.82 3.81 18.27
CA VAL A 176 -22.98 3.83 17.34
C VAL A 176 -22.80 4.89 16.25
N SER A 177 -22.35 6.09 16.62
CA SER A 177 -22.06 7.16 15.66
C SER A 177 -21.01 6.73 14.63
N TYR A 178 -19.90 6.14 15.07
CA TYR A 178 -18.85 5.65 14.18
C TYR A 178 -19.35 4.53 13.25
N ARG A 179 -20.18 3.61 13.76
CA ARG A 179 -20.81 2.57 12.93
C ARG A 179 -21.67 3.17 11.81
N ASN A 180 -22.42 4.23 12.11
CA ASN A 180 -23.23 4.91 11.10
C ASN A 180 -22.37 5.57 10.02
N VAL A 181 -21.30 6.28 10.42
CA VAL A 181 -20.35 6.90 9.48
C VAL A 181 -19.68 5.86 8.57
N ILE A 182 -19.25 4.73 9.14
CA ILE A 182 -18.67 3.62 8.36
C ILE A 182 -19.69 3.06 7.38
N SER A 183 -20.95 2.88 7.80
CA SER A 183 -22.01 2.40 6.92
C SER A 183 -22.27 3.36 5.75
N GLU A 184 -22.20 4.67 5.99
CA GLU A 184 -22.35 5.69 4.94
C GLU A 184 -21.18 5.66 3.96
N PHE A 185 -19.94 5.54 4.45
CA PHE A 185 -18.77 5.37 3.57
C PHE A 185 -18.85 4.10 2.74
N MET A 186 -19.28 2.99 3.32
CA MET A 186 -19.48 1.73 2.59
C MET A 186 -20.49 1.89 1.44
N LYS A 187 -21.56 2.66 1.67
CA LYS A 187 -22.53 2.99 0.62
C LYS A 187 -21.91 3.85 -0.49
N GLN A 188 -21.13 4.87 -0.14
CA GLN A 188 -20.43 5.70 -1.12
C GLN A 188 -19.42 4.90 -1.97
N ILE A 189 -18.70 3.95 -1.35
CA ILE A 189 -17.79 3.04 -2.08
C ILE A 189 -18.58 2.17 -3.07
N ALA A 190 -19.73 1.64 -2.66
CA ALA A 190 -20.59 0.86 -3.54
C ALA A 190 -21.07 1.70 -4.75
N ASP A 191 -21.50 2.94 -4.51
CA ASP A 191 -21.94 3.86 -5.57
C ASP A 191 -20.79 4.21 -6.54
N LEU A 192 -19.58 4.43 -6.02
CA LEU A 192 -18.38 4.66 -6.84
C LEU A 192 -18.02 3.45 -7.69
N ASN A 193 -18.12 2.24 -7.15
CA ASN A 193 -17.89 1.02 -7.91
C ASN A 193 -18.89 0.88 -9.06
N ILE A 194 -20.17 1.15 -8.84
CA ILE A 194 -21.18 1.16 -9.90
C ILE A 194 -20.84 2.20 -10.98
N LEU A 195 -20.40 3.40 -10.59
CA LEU A 195 -20.03 4.45 -11.54
C LEU A 195 -18.78 4.09 -12.34
N MET A 196 -17.79 3.48 -11.70
CA MET A 196 -16.58 2.96 -12.34
C MET A 196 -16.92 1.87 -13.37
N GLU A 197 -17.79 0.92 -13.03
CA GLU A 197 -18.23 -0.11 -13.99
C GLU A 197 -18.95 0.50 -15.19
N ARG A 198 -19.84 1.48 -14.98
CA ARG A 198 -20.51 2.20 -16.06
C ARG A 198 -19.51 2.93 -16.95
N ASN A 199 -18.53 3.61 -16.37
CA ASN A 199 -17.49 4.31 -17.12
C ASN A 199 -16.61 3.34 -17.90
N ASN A 200 -16.19 2.23 -17.31
CA ASN A 200 -15.44 1.18 -18.00
C ASN A 200 -16.21 0.59 -19.18
N LYS A 201 -17.53 0.38 -19.02
CA LYS A 201 -18.39 -0.05 -20.12
C LYS A 201 -18.43 0.99 -21.25
N LYS A 202 -18.52 2.27 -20.90
CA LYS A 202 -18.52 3.37 -21.88
C LYS A 202 -17.17 3.53 -22.58
N ILE A 203 -16.06 3.39 -21.87
CA ILE A 203 -14.70 3.36 -22.44
C ILE A 203 -14.59 2.21 -23.44
N ARG A 204 -14.99 0.98 -23.06
CA ARG A 204 -14.99 -0.17 -24.00
C ARG A 204 -15.86 0.05 -25.23
N GLN A 205 -16.98 0.77 -25.08
CA GLN A 205 -17.81 1.16 -26.23
C GLN A 205 -17.07 2.15 -27.11
N LEU A 206 -16.48 3.20 -26.53
CA LEU A 206 -15.72 4.21 -27.26
C LEU A 206 -14.46 3.62 -27.93
N ASP A 207 -13.75 2.69 -27.30
CA ASP A 207 -12.61 1.98 -27.89
C ASP A 207 -13.01 1.16 -29.13
N LYS A 208 -14.24 0.63 -29.18
CA LYS A 208 -14.79 -0.03 -30.36
C LYS A 208 -15.11 0.95 -31.49
N TYR A 209 -15.38 2.22 -31.18
CA TYR A 209 -15.65 3.25 -32.19
C TYR A 209 -14.38 4.01 -32.60
N GLY A 210 -13.40 4.18 -31.69
CA GLY A 210 -12.18 4.98 -31.88
C GLY A 210 -11.04 4.28 -32.62
N LYS A 211 -11.11 2.96 -32.86
CA LYS A 211 -10.13 2.25 -33.70
C LYS A 211 -10.33 2.48 -35.21
N ILE A 212 -11.43 3.11 -35.61
CA ILE A 212 -11.80 3.32 -37.02
C ILE A 212 -11.02 4.49 -37.66
N GLU A 213 -10.35 5.36 -36.88
CA GLU A 213 -9.70 6.58 -37.44
C GLU A 213 -8.20 6.46 -37.75
N LYS A 214 -7.51 5.36 -37.41
CA LYS A 214 -6.13 5.18 -37.89
C LYS A 214 -6.15 4.64 -39.32
N SER A 215 -6.27 5.54 -40.29
CA SER A 215 -5.78 5.27 -41.65
C SER A 215 -4.35 4.79 -41.54
N VAL A 216 -4.13 3.50 -41.74
CA VAL A 216 -2.78 2.94 -41.80
C VAL A 216 -2.17 3.52 -43.07
N ASN A 217 -1.15 4.37 -42.92
CA ASN A 217 -0.54 5.06 -44.05
C ASN A 217 0.15 4.01 -44.95
N ILE A 218 -0.44 3.73 -46.11
CA ILE A 218 0.09 2.71 -47.04
C ILE A 218 1.21 3.37 -47.85
N HIS A 219 2.47 3.05 -47.54
CA HIS A 219 3.60 3.45 -48.37
C HIS A 219 3.63 2.65 -49.68
N GLY A 220 3.53 3.38 -50.81
CA GLY A 220 3.27 2.82 -52.13
C GLY A 220 1.79 2.46 -52.30
N GLY A 221 1.23 2.56 -53.51
CA GLY A 221 -0.21 2.37 -53.74
C GLY A 221 -0.77 1.07 -53.15
N PHE A 222 -2.10 0.98 -52.99
CA PHE A 222 -2.77 -0.20 -52.43
C PHE A 222 -2.46 -1.49 -53.22
N ARG A 223 -2.14 -1.35 -54.50
CA ARG A 223 -1.76 -2.42 -55.42
C ARG A 223 -0.38 -2.19 -56.01
N ILE A 224 0.37 -3.27 -56.23
CA ILE A 224 1.74 -3.25 -56.73
C ILE A 224 1.87 -2.48 -58.06
N ASN A 225 0.84 -2.54 -58.91
CA ASN A 225 0.82 -1.89 -60.23
C ASN A 225 -0.29 -0.83 -60.36
N GLY A 226 -0.94 -0.42 -59.27
CA GLY A 226 -2.03 0.58 -59.27
C GLY A 226 -3.34 0.20 -60.01
N LYS A 227 -3.40 -0.93 -60.72
CA LYS A 227 -4.59 -1.38 -61.46
C LYS A 227 -5.57 -2.13 -60.57
N GLN A 228 -6.87 -1.80 -60.65
CA GLN A 228 -7.95 -2.57 -60.03
C GLN A 228 -7.86 -4.07 -60.43
N GLY A 229 -8.04 -4.97 -59.46
CA GLY A 229 -7.82 -6.41 -59.63
C GLY A 229 -6.36 -6.89 -59.55
N GLY A 230 -5.39 -5.98 -59.54
CA GLY A 230 -3.97 -6.29 -59.37
C GLY A 230 -3.60 -6.79 -57.96
N ARG A 231 -2.39 -7.35 -57.81
CA ARG A 231 -1.89 -7.85 -56.52
C ARG A 231 -1.78 -6.72 -55.49
N LEU A 232 -2.28 -6.98 -54.27
CA LEU A 232 -2.15 -6.07 -53.13
C LEU A 232 -0.69 -5.95 -52.67
N THR A 233 -0.27 -4.75 -52.26
CA THR A 233 1.02 -4.55 -51.59
C THR A 233 1.04 -5.23 -50.22
N LYS A 234 2.24 -5.45 -49.65
CA LYS A 234 2.35 -6.05 -48.31
C LYS A 234 1.65 -5.19 -47.25
N SER A 235 1.79 -3.87 -47.35
CA SER A 235 1.11 -2.91 -46.47
C SER A 235 -0.41 -3.00 -46.62
N ALA A 236 -0.95 -3.04 -47.84
CA ALA A 236 -2.38 -3.24 -48.07
C ALA A 236 -2.89 -4.60 -47.55
N GLN A 237 -2.10 -5.67 -47.67
CA GLN A 237 -2.45 -6.97 -47.07
C GLN A 237 -2.54 -6.91 -45.54
N ALA A 238 -1.67 -6.13 -44.89
CA ALA A 238 -1.72 -5.92 -43.44
C ALA A 238 -2.98 -5.15 -43.03
N VAL A 239 -3.38 -4.12 -43.78
CA VAL A 239 -4.64 -3.39 -43.57
C VAL A 239 -5.86 -4.31 -43.70
N VAL A 240 -5.89 -5.12 -44.76
CA VAL A 240 -6.98 -6.10 -44.98
C VAL A 240 -7.03 -7.13 -43.86
N LEU A 241 -5.88 -7.60 -43.36
CA LEU A 241 -5.81 -8.54 -42.24
C LEU A 241 -6.33 -7.90 -40.94
N ALA A 242 -5.88 -6.68 -40.63
CA ALA A 242 -6.31 -5.96 -39.43
C ALA A 242 -7.82 -5.70 -39.43
N ALA A 243 -8.37 -5.23 -40.55
CA ALA A 243 -9.81 -5.04 -40.70
C ALA A 243 -10.60 -6.36 -40.64
N ALA A 244 -10.05 -7.46 -41.18
CA ALA A 244 -10.67 -8.78 -41.06
C ALA A 244 -10.67 -9.31 -39.63
N GLN A 245 -9.62 -9.05 -38.84
CA GLN A 245 -9.54 -9.39 -37.42
C GLN A 245 -10.48 -8.52 -36.58
N GLU A 246 -10.53 -7.22 -36.86
CA GLU A 246 -11.39 -6.27 -36.14
C GLU A 246 -12.89 -6.57 -36.31
N PHE A 247 -13.29 -7.05 -37.48
CA PHE A 247 -14.68 -7.44 -37.75
C PHE A 247 -14.96 -8.92 -37.50
N ASP A 248 -14.16 -9.60 -36.69
CA ASP A 248 -14.34 -11.02 -36.31
C ASP A 248 -14.56 -11.95 -37.51
N GLY A 249 -13.86 -11.71 -38.62
CA GLY A 249 -14.02 -12.48 -39.85
C GLY A 249 -15.29 -12.17 -40.66
N ASN A 250 -15.95 -11.04 -40.41
CA ASN A 250 -17.07 -10.59 -41.23
C ASN A 250 -16.59 -9.98 -42.56
N TRP A 251 -16.51 -10.80 -43.60
CA TRP A 251 -15.95 -10.43 -44.91
C TRP A 251 -16.69 -9.30 -45.62
N ALA A 252 -18.01 -9.20 -45.43
CA ALA A 252 -18.82 -8.14 -46.04
C ALA A 252 -18.47 -6.78 -45.42
N LYS A 253 -18.35 -6.72 -44.09
CA LYS A 253 -17.92 -5.51 -43.37
C LYS A 253 -16.49 -5.12 -43.72
N THR A 254 -15.57 -6.09 -43.78
CA THR A 254 -14.19 -5.83 -44.22
C THR A 254 -14.15 -5.26 -45.63
N LYS A 255 -14.92 -5.83 -46.58
CA LYS A 255 -15.01 -5.34 -47.95
C LYS A 255 -15.54 -3.90 -48.00
N GLN A 256 -16.62 -3.61 -47.27
CA GLN A 256 -17.22 -2.28 -47.20
C GLN A 256 -16.24 -1.25 -46.64
N PHE A 257 -15.53 -1.60 -45.56
CA PHE A 257 -14.52 -0.74 -44.95
C PHE A 257 -13.38 -0.42 -45.92
N ILE A 258 -12.82 -1.43 -46.60
CA ILE A 258 -11.73 -1.21 -47.55
C ILE A 258 -12.18 -0.34 -48.73
N GLY A 259 -13.39 -0.56 -49.25
CA GLY A 259 -13.96 0.28 -50.31
C GLY A 259 -14.16 1.72 -49.87
N ALA A 260 -14.71 1.95 -48.67
CA ALA A 260 -15.03 3.28 -48.16
C ALA A 260 -13.77 4.10 -47.81
N HIS A 261 -12.75 3.46 -47.22
CA HIS A 261 -11.57 4.17 -46.70
C HIS A 261 -10.39 4.22 -47.68
N TYR A 262 -10.33 3.32 -48.65
CA TYR A 262 -9.20 3.21 -49.57
C TYR A 262 -9.61 3.23 -51.05
N GLY A 263 -10.91 3.31 -51.38
CA GLY A 263 -11.40 3.33 -52.76
C GLY A 263 -11.15 2.03 -53.53
N GLU A 264 -10.99 0.92 -52.81
CA GLU A 264 -10.47 -0.34 -53.35
C GLU A 264 -11.48 -1.49 -53.25
N ASP A 265 -11.68 -2.21 -54.36
CA ASP A 265 -12.51 -3.42 -54.38
C ASP A 265 -11.65 -4.67 -54.16
N VAL A 266 -11.72 -5.22 -52.95
CA VAL A 266 -11.07 -6.47 -52.58
C VAL A 266 -12.11 -7.59 -52.50
N SER A 267 -11.91 -8.65 -53.27
CA SER A 267 -12.82 -9.80 -53.28
C SER A 267 -12.85 -10.50 -51.92
N THR A 268 -14.01 -11.04 -51.54
CA THR A 268 -14.19 -11.82 -50.31
C THR A 268 -13.25 -13.03 -50.26
N SER A 269 -13.01 -13.67 -51.41
CA SER A 269 -12.03 -14.74 -51.58
C SER A 269 -10.60 -14.31 -51.24
N THR A 270 -10.21 -13.08 -51.61
CA THR A 270 -8.89 -12.52 -51.28
C THR A 270 -8.77 -12.22 -49.79
N ILE A 271 -9.80 -11.63 -49.17
CA ILE A 271 -9.84 -11.35 -47.73
C ILE A 271 -9.70 -12.65 -46.93
N LYS A 272 -10.52 -13.66 -47.24
CA LYS A 272 -10.45 -14.99 -46.61
C LYS A 272 -9.06 -15.62 -46.71
N ARG A 273 -8.46 -15.57 -47.91
CA ARG A 273 -7.11 -16.11 -48.15
C ARG A 273 -6.05 -15.41 -47.31
N ILE A 274 -6.10 -14.08 -47.18
CA ILE A 274 -5.15 -13.31 -46.36
C ILE A 274 -5.33 -13.66 -44.88
N TYR A 275 -6.57 -13.72 -44.40
CA TYR A 275 -6.88 -14.08 -43.02
C TYR A 275 -6.42 -15.51 -42.67
N GLN A 276 -6.76 -16.50 -43.50
CA GLN A 276 -6.37 -17.90 -43.30
C GLN A 276 -4.86 -18.12 -43.36
N LYS A 277 -4.15 -17.44 -44.27
CA LYS A 277 -2.69 -17.58 -44.41
C LYS A 277 -1.94 -17.13 -43.16
N ASN A 278 -2.48 -16.14 -42.44
CA ASN A 278 -1.84 -15.61 -41.23
C ASN A 278 -2.29 -16.34 -39.95
N ASN A 279 -3.46 -16.96 -39.93
CA ASN A 279 -3.92 -17.77 -38.80
C ASN A 279 -3.44 -19.24 -38.85
N LYS A 280 -2.90 -19.72 -39.98
CA LYS A 280 -2.26 -21.06 -40.11
C LYS A 280 -0.78 -21.11 -39.70
N LYS A 281 -0.25 -20.03 -39.11
CA LYS A 281 1.15 -19.90 -38.68
C LYS A 281 1.37 -20.11 -37.17
N ILE A 282 0.41 -20.75 -36.50
CA ILE A 282 0.53 -21.21 -35.11
C ILE A 282 0.49 -22.74 -35.13
#